data_AF-A0A3D1BMK5-F1
#
_entry.id   AF-A0A3D1BMK5-F1
#
_cell.length_a   1.000
_cell.length_b   1.000
_cell.length_c   1.000
_cell.angle_alpha   90.00
_cell.angle_beta   90.00
_cell.angle_gamma   90.00
#
_symmetry.space_group_name_H-M   'P 1'
#
loop_
_entity.id
_entity.type
_entity.pdbx_description
1 polymer ?
#
loop_
_entity_poly.entity_id
_entity_poly.type
_entity_poly.pdbx_seq_one_letter_code
_entity_poly.pdbx_strand_id
1 'polypeptide(L)' 'MGNIRIKLSDLILSISKAMDFVDPRVANHHLRVGIIASEIAKEFSMSWKEINDIFLASLIHDIGAFSVKEKLDTLPAP' A
#
# COMPACT_ATOMS: atom_id res chain seq x y z
N MET A 1 6.70 29.17 7.63
CA MET A 1 6.34 27.99 6.79
C MET A 1 4.83 27.81 6.89
N GLY A 2 4.12 27.76 5.76
CA GLY A 2 2.66 27.62 5.74
C GLY A 2 2.20 26.20 6.06
N ASN A 3 0.95 26.04 6.51
CA ASN A 3 0.34 24.72 6.70
C ASN A 3 0.15 24.01 5.36
N ILE A 4 0.78 22.85 5.20
CA ILE A 4 0.62 21.98 4.04
C ILE A 4 -0.58 21.06 4.32
N ARG A 5 -1.56 21.03 3.41
CA ARG A 5 -2.68 20.07 3.44
C ARG A 5 -2.55 19.10 2.29
N ILE A 6 -2.49 17.81 2.59
CA ILE A 6 -2.37 16.71 1.61
C ILE A 6 -3.55 15.77 1.82
N LYS A 7 -4.13 15.26 0.73
CA LYS A 7 -5.13 14.21 0.83
C LYS A 7 -4.44 12.91 1.25
N LEU A 8 -4.98 12.24 2.26
CA LEU A 8 -4.45 10.96 2.73
C LEU A 8 -4.32 9.92 1.59
N SER A 9 -5.31 9.87 0.69
CA SER A 9 -5.28 9.00 -0.49
C SER A 9 -4.06 9.25 -1.38
N ASP A 10 -3.70 10.51 -1.61
CA ASP A 10 -2.60 10.88 -2.48
C ASP A 10 -1.26 10.52 -1.85
N LEU A 11 -1.16 10.68 -0.52
CA LEU A 11 0.00 10.25 0.25
C LEU A 11 0.17 8.73 0.22
N ILE A 12 -0.90 7.98 0.50
CA ILE A 12 -0.89 6.51 0.49
C ILE A 12 -0.55 5.97 -0.91
N LEU A 13 -1.14 6.54 -1.96
CA LEU A 13 -0.84 6.13 -3.34
C LEU A 13 0.62 6.43 -3.72
N SER A 14 1.18 7.53 -3.22
CA SER A 14 2.60 7.86 -3.45
C SER A 14 3.54 6.87 -2.74
N ILE A 15 3.22 6.48 -1.50
CA ILE A 15 3.95 5.45 -0.76
C ILE A 15 3.87 4.10 -1.48
N SER A 16 2.66 3.70 -1.89
CA SER A 16 2.44 2.46 -2.64
C SER A 16 3.28 2.37 -3.91
N LYS A 17 3.35 3.46 -4.69
CA LYS A 17 4.21 3.55 -5.88
C LYS A 17 5.70 3.47 -5.54
N ALA A 18 6.12 4.12 -4.47
CA ALA A 18 7.51 4.06 -4.02
C ALA A 18 7.91 2.61 -3.63
N MET A 19 7.02 1.88 -2.97
CA MET A 19 7.22 0.47 -2.63
C MET A 19 7.22 -0.44 -3.85
N ASP A 20 6.50 -0.13 -4.93
CA ASP A 20 6.57 -0.91 -6.17
C ASP A 20 7.91 -0.72 -6.92
N PHE A 21 8.64 0.37 -6.67
CA PHE A 21 9.88 0.68 -7.40
C PHE A 21 11.09 -0.17 -7.01
N VAL A 22 11.02 -0.97 -5.94
CA VAL A 22 12.13 -1.88 -5.60
C VAL A 22 12.35 -3.00 -6.60
N ASP A 23 11.32 -3.41 -7.36
CA ASP A 23 11.46 -4.45 -8.37
C ASP A 23 10.44 -4.27 -9.52
N PRO A 24 10.88 -4.20 -10.79
CA PRO A 24 9.97 -4.08 -11.93
C PRO A 24 8.87 -5.17 -11.99
N ARG A 25 9.11 -6.35 -11.42
CA ARG A 25 8.15 -7.47 -11.40
C ARG A 25 6.94 -7.18 -10.51
N VAL A 26 7.08 -6.30 -9.52
CA VAL A 26 5.98 -5.90 -8.63
C VAL A 26 5.36 -4.56 -9.02
N ALA A 27 5.67 -4.01 -10.20
CA ALA A 27 5.07 -2.78 -10.67
C ALA A 27 3.53 -2.83 -10.61
N ASN A 28 2.92 -1.83 -9.99
CA ASN A 28 1.48 -1.69 -9.75
C ASN A 28 0.86 -2.87 -8.96
N HIS A 29 1.67 -3.66 -8.24
CA HIS A 29 1.17 -4.82 -7.50
C HIS A 29 0.15 -4.39 -6.44
N HIS A 30 0.55 -3.45 -5.57
CA HIS A 30 -0.30 -2.94 -4.51
C HIS A 30 -1.60 -2.34 -5.06
N LEU A 31 -1.54 -1.60 -6.19
CA LEU A 31 -2.72 -1.03 -6.83
C LEU A 31 -3.68 -2.11 -7.36
N ARG A 32 -3.16 -3.16 -8.02
CA ARG A 32 -4.00 -4.28 -8.48
C ARG A 32 -4.68 -4.98 -7.31
N VAL A 33 -3.94 -5.24 -6.23
CA VAL A 33 -4.49 -5.84 -5.00
C VAL A 33 -5.58 -4.96 -4.41
N GLY A 34 -5.35 -3.65 -4.30
CA GLY A 34 -6.35 -2.70 -3.80
C GLY A 34 -7.63 -2.69 -4.63
N ILE A 35 -7.54 -2.70 -5.96
CA ILE A 35 -8.70 -2.78 -6.85
C ILE A 35 -9.46 -4.10 -6.61
N ILE A 36 -8.78 -5.24 -6.63
CA ILE A 36 -9.41 -6.55 -6.43
C ILE A 36 -10.10 -6.62 -5.06
N ALA A 37 -9.43 -6.19 -3.98
CA ALA A 37 -9.99 -6.18 -2.64
C ALA A 37 -11.23 -5.27 -2.55
N SER A 38 -11.21 -4.12 -3.23
CA SER A 38 -12.35 -3.20 -3.29
C SER A 38 -13.54 -3.81 -4.04
N GLU A 39 -13.30 -4.51 -5.15
CA GLU A 39 -14.38 -5.20 -5.87
C GLU A 39 -14.97 -6.34 -5.04
N ILE A 40 -14.15 -7.11 -4.32
CA ILE A 40 -14.65 -8.13 -3.39
C ILE A 40 -15.50 -7.47 -2.28
N ALA A 41 -15.04 -6.36 -1.69
CA ALA A 41 -15.80 -5.65 -0.66
C ALA A 41 -17.15 -5.12 -1.18
N LYS A 42 -17.22 -4.69 -2.44
CA LYS A 42 -18.47 -4.29 -3.10
C LYS A 42 -19.45 -5.46 -3.23
N GLU A 43 -18.97 -6.64 -3.64
CA GLU A 43 -19.81 -7.85 -3.74
C GLU A 43 -20.39 -8.26 -2.38
N PHE A 44 -19.70 -7.95 -1.29
CA PHE A 44 -20.18 -8.13 0.08
C PHE A 44 -21.16 -7.04 0.56
N SER A 45 -21.55 -6.11 -0.33
CA SER A 45 -22.45 -4.99 -0.03
C SER A 45 -21.97 -4.11 1.13
N MET A 46 -20.64 -3.98 1.29
CA MET A 46 -20.05 -3.10 2.31
C MET A 46 -20.29 -1.63 1.98
N SER A 47 -20.21 -0.75 3.00
CA SER A 47 -20.37 0.68 2.80
C SER A 47 -19.21 1.28 1.98
N TRP A 48 -19.47 2.41 1.32
CA TRP A 48 -18.43 3.16 0.60
C TRP A 48 -17.21 3.50 1.47
N LYS A 49 -17.44 3.77 2.75
CA LYS A 49 -16.36 4.04 3.69
C LYS A 49 -15.49 2.80 3.90
N GLU A 50 -16.10 1.64 4.13
CA GLU A 50 -15.39 0.37 4.33
C GLU A 50 -14.62 -0.04 3.07
N ILE A 51 -15.23 0.09 1.89
CA ILE A 51 -14.56 -0.20 0.62
C ILE A 51 -13.33 0.70 0.44
N ASN A 52 -13.46 2.00 0.74
CA ASN A 52 -12.34 2.94 0.66
C ASN A 52 -11.25 2.63 1.71
N ASP A 53 -11.63 2.24 2.92
CA ASP A 53 -10.67 1.84 3.95
C ASP A 53 -9.91 0.57 3.54
N ILE A 54 -10.60 -0.42 2.97
CA ILE A 54 -9.99 -1.65 2.40
C ILE A 54 -9.04 -1.32 1.25
N PHE A 55 -9.46 -0.44 0.32
CA PHE A 55 -8.61 0.01 -0.77
C PHE A 55 -7.31 0.60 -0.25
N LEU A 56 -7.40 1.58 0.66
CA LEU A 56 -6.25 2.29 1.20
C LEU A 56 -5.34 1.36 2.02
N ALA A 57 -5.91 0.45 2.82
CA ALA A 57 -5.13 -0.53 3.58
C ALA A 57 -4.37 -1.50 2.67
N SER A 58 -5.02 -1.95 1.58
CA SER A 58 -4.41 -2.87 0.60
C SER A 58 -3.19 -2.25 -0.11
N LEU A 59 -3.21 -0.93 -0.34
CA LEU A 59 -2.11 -0.21 -0.99
C LEU A 59 -0.81 -0.21 -0.15
N ILE A 60 -0.90 -0.42 1.16
CA ILE A 60 0.22 -0.37 2.11
C ILE A 60 0.41 -1.65 2.91
N HIS A 61 -0.22 -2.76 2.53
CA HIS A 61 -0.22 -3.99 3.34
C HIS A 61 1.20 -4.54 3.60
N ASP A 62 2.11 -4.39 2.64
CA ASP A 62 3.51 -4.87 2.73
C ASP A 62 4.51 -3.83 3.24
N ILE A 63 4.04 -2.69 3.76
CA ILE A 63 4.94 -1.60 4.22
C ILE A 63 5.94 -2.07 5.29
N GLY A 64 5.57 -3.07 6.09
CA GLY A 64 6.45 -3.68 7.10
C GLY A 64 7.49 -4.65 6.53
N ALA A 65 7.24 -5.26 5.37
CA ALA A 65 8.14 -6.23 4.76
C ALA A 65 9.46 -5.60 4.33
N PHE A 66 9.43 -4.34 3.87
CA PHE A 66 10.62 -3.55 3.55
C PHE A 66 11.53 -3.40 4.77
N SER A 67 10.96 -3.03 5.92
CA SER A 67 11.73 -2.86 7.16
C SER A 67 12.37 -4.16 7.64
N VAL A 68 11.68 -5.29 7.49
CA VAL A 68 12.23 -6.61 7.89
C VAL A 68 13.33 -7.06 6.93
N LYS A 69 13.14 -6.91 5.61
CA LYS A 69 14.15 -7.28 4.62
C LYS A 69 15.43 -6.47 4.80
N GLU A 70 15.31 -5.16 4.94
CA GLU A 70 16.44 -4.26 5.17
C GLU A 70 17.19 -4.57 6.47
N LYS A 71 16.46 -4.99 7.51
CA LYS A 71 17.05 -5.41 8.79
C LYS A 71 17.72 -6.79 8.71
N LEU A 72 17.21 -7.71 7.89
CA LEU A 72 17.84 -9.01 7.65
C LEU A 72 19.09 -8.88 6.79
N ASP A 73 19.07 -8.01 5.78
CA ASP A 73 20.23 -7.76 4.89
C ASP A 73 21.41 -7.10 5.64
N THR A 74 21.15 -6.44 6.77
CA THR A 74 22.18 -5.79 7.60
C THR A 74 22.69 -6.65 8.77
N LEU A 75 22.07 -7.80 9.03
CA LEU A 75 22.57 -8.76 10.01
C LEU A 75 23.63 -9.66 9.37
N PRO A 76 24.73 -9.98 10.07
CA PRO A 76 25.67 -10.98 9.59
C PRO A 76 24.95 -12.32 9.44
N ALA A 77 25.23 -13.02 8.33
CA ALA A 77 24.74 -14.38 8.12
C ALA A 77 25.17 -15.30 9.30
N PRO A 78 24.35 -16.28 9.69
CA PRO A 78 24.71 -17.23 10.75
C PRO A 78 25.97 -18.03 10.42
#